data_AF-A0A498DH82-F1
#
_entry.id   AF-A0A498DH82-F1
#
_cell.length_a   1.000
_cell.length_b   1.000
_cell.length_c   1.000
_cell.angle_alpha   90.00
_cell.angle_beta   90.00
_cell.angle_gamma   90.00
#
_symmetry.space_group_name_H-M   'P 1'
#
loop_
_entity.id
_entity.type
_entity.pdbx_description
1 polymer ?
#
loop_
_entity_poly.entity_id
_entity_poly.type
_entity_poly.pdbx_seq_one_letter_code
_entity_poly.pdbx_strand_id
1 'polypeptide(L)'
;MEETVSLGALTTLVQKKIKKKTLVKVIWNDQEKMTLLITPNMKINSFIYEEEKGYLFYDNTGKEIDYEIPCVIPEKLLVDGKIALEQIQVNGQILSKEDLAYLRDL
;
A
#
# COMPACT_ATOMS: atom_id res chain seq x y z
N MET A 1 8.02 -20.06 -1.44
CA MET A 1 7.73 -19.63 -0.07
C MET A 1 7.31 -18.19 -0.21
N GLU A 2 6.02 -17.88 -0.02
CA GLU A 2 5.57 -16.49 -0.02
C GLU A 2 6.26 -15.79 1.16
N GLU A 3 7.09 -14.78 0.87
CA GLU A 3 7.70 -13.97 1.92
C GLU A 3 6.64 -13.04 2.49
N THR A 4 6.43 -13.11 3.81
CA THR A 4 5.43 -12.31 4.51
C THR A 4 6.05 -11.44 5.59
N VAL A 5 5.50 -10.24 5.79
CA VAL A 5 5.96 -9.28 6.80
C VAL A 5 4.81 -8.71 7.61
N SER A 6 5.12 -8.17 8.79
CA SER A 6 4.13 -7.40 9.55
C SER A 6 3.83 -6.06 8.87
N LEU A 7 2.64 -5.52 9.12
CA LEU A 7 2.28 -4.17 8.68
C LEU A 7 3.23 -3.09 9.23
N GLY A 8 3.74 -3.27 10.45
CA GLY A 8 4.70 -2.36 11.05
C GLY A 8 6.05 -2.35 10.32
N ALA A 9 6.57 -3.52 9.97
CA ALA A 9 7.82 -3.66 9.20
C ALA A 9 7.67 -3.02 7.81
N LEU A 10 6.58 -3.32 7.10
CA LEU A 10 6.32 -2.70 5.80
C LEU A 10 6.17 -1.18 5.91
N THR A 11 5.45 -0.69 6.92
CA THR A 11 5.31 0.76 7.17
C THR A 11 6.67 1.43 7.37
N THR A 12 7.57 0.77 8.11
CA THR A 12 8.93 1.26 8.37
C THR A 12 9.74 1.34 7.08
N LEU A 13 9.68 0.32 6.23
CA LEU A 13 10.31 0.33 4.92
C LEU A 13 9.75 1.47 4.05
N VAL A 14 8.42 1.64 4.00
CA VAL A 14 7.79 2.71 3.21
C VAL A 14 8.31 4.07 3.67
N GLN A 15 8.31 4.34 4.98
CA GLN A 15 8.83 5.59 5.54
C GLN A 15 10.30 5.83 5.18
N LYS A 16 11.13 4.78 5.22
CA LYS A 16 12.54 4.84 4.83
C LYS A 16 12.71 5.24 3.37
N LYS A 17 11.94 4.62 2.46
CA LYS A 17 12.02 4.88 1.02
C LYS A 17 11.51 6.28 0.65
N ILE A 18 10.36 6.70 1.19
CA ILE A 18 9.76 7.99 0.83
C ILE A 18 10.27 9.17 1.67
N LYS A 19 11.05 8.90 2.72
CA LYS A 19 11.60 9.90 3.67
C LYS A 19 10.53 10.81 4.30
N LYS A 20 9.32 10.28 4.50
CA LYS A 20 8.18 10.98 5.11
C LYS A 20 7.53 10.11 6.18
N LYS A 21 6.78 10.74 7.10
CA LYS A 21 5.88 10.02 7.99
C LYS A 21 4.76 9.40 7.17
N THR A 22 4.38 8.18 7.54
CA THR A 22 3.35 7.40 6.86
C THR A 22 2.24 7.07 7.85
N LEU A 23 1.00 7.10 7.38
CA LEU A 23 -0.18 6.68 8.10
C LEU A 23 -0.74 5.42 7.46
N VAL A 24 -1.22 4.51 8.29
CA VAL A 24 -2.05 3.39 7.83
C VAL A 24 -3.48 3.90 7.70
N LYS A 25 -4.03 3.82 6.49
CA LYS A 25 -5.44 4.10 6.24
C LYS A 25 -6.11 2.85 5.70
N VAL A 26 -7.22 2.45 6.31
CA VAL A 26 -8.06 1.36 5.81
C VAL A 26 -9.28 1.98 5.15
N ILE A 27 -9.57 1.57 3.92
CA ILE A 27 -10.78 1.93 3.17
C ILE A 27 -11.41 0.66 2.62
N TRP A 28 -12.73 0.66 2.41
CA TRP A 28 -13.44 -0.50 1.87
C TRP A 28 -14.65 -0.02 1.07
N ASN A 29 -15.09 -0.87 0.16
CA ASN A 29 -16.38 -0.77 -0.52
C ASN A 29 -17.11 -2.12 -0.40
N ASP A 30 -18.17 -2.31 -1.19
CA ASP A 30 -18.95 -3.56 -1.14
C ASP A 30 -18.20 -4.79 -1.69
N GLN A 31 -17.07 -4.58 -2.39
CA GLN A 31 -16.31 -5.63 -3.08
C GLN A 31 -15.03 -6.03 -2.35
N GLU A 32 -14.32 -5.05 -1.78
CA GLU A 32 -12.98 -5.27 -1.24
C GLU A 32 -12.67 -4.33 -0.07
N LYS A 33 -11.83 -4.80 0.86
CA LYS A 33 -11.15 -3.98 1.85
C LYS A 33 -9.69 -3.74 1.45
N MET A 34 -9.20 -2.52 1.65
CA MET A 34 -7.86 -2.13 1.24
C MET A 34 -7.12 -1.39 2.35
N THR A 35 -5.84 -1.70 2.51
CA THR A 35 -4.95 -0.95 3.39
C THR A 35 -4.00 -0.11 2.57
N LEU A 36 -3.94 1.18 2.88
CA LEU A 36 -3.08 2.15 2.22
C LEU A 36 -2.05 2.68 3.21
N LEU A 37 -0.82 2.82 2.74
CA LEU A 37 0.24 3.53 3.44
C LEU A 37 0.40 4.89 2.78
N ILE A 38 -0.13 5.93 3.43
CA ILE A 38 -0.26 7.28 2.87
C ILE A 38 0.56 8.30 3.64
N THR A 39 0.85 9.45 3.02
CA THR A 39 1.35 10.61 3.76
C THR A 39 0.19 11.38 4.41
N PRO A 40 0.40 12.10 5.54
CA PRO A 40 -0.67 12.77 6.28
C PRO A 40 -1.56 13.73 5.48
N ASN A 41 -1.05 14.31 4.39
CA ASN A 41 -1.77 15.31 3.60
C ASN A 41 -2.58 14.70 2.44
N MET A 42 -2.51 13.38 2.23
CA MET A 42 -3.25 12.70 1.17
C MET A 42 -4.73 12.55 1.54
N LYS A 43 -5.61 13.03 0.66
CA LYS A 43 -7.06 12.98 0.81
C LYS A 43 -7.65 11.93 -0.12
N ILE A 44 -7.75 10.71 0.38
CA ILE A 44 -8.28 9.56 -0.35
C ILE A 44 -9.57 9.13 0.33
N ASN A 45 -10.68 9.03 -0.38
CA ASN A 45 -11.98 8.73 0.20
C ASN A 45 -12.54 7.40 -0.29
N SER A 46 -12.43 7.12 -1.58
CA SER A 46 -12.94 5.90 -2.20
C SER A 46 -11.99 5.39 -3.27
N PHE A 47 -12.23 4.16 -3.73
CA PHE A 47 -11.49 3.53 -4.80
C PHE A 47 -12.42 2.69 -5.69
N ILE A 48 -11.99 2.49 -6.93
CA ILE A 48 -12.61 1.60 -7.92
C ILE A 48 -11.48 0.77 -8.54
N TYR A 49 -11.76 -0.49 -8.86
CA TYR A 49 -10.84 -1.32 -9.65
C TYR A 49 -11.32 -1.38 -11.10
N GLU A 50 -10.49 -0.93 -12.03
CA GLU A 50 -10.71 -1.10 -13.48
C GLU A 50 -9.68 -2.10 -14.01
N GLU A 51 -10.10 -3.11 -14.78
CA GLU A 51 -9.20 -4.17 -15.28
C GLU A 51 -8.00 -3.62 -16.08
N GLU A 52 -8.22 -2.58 -16.89
CA GLU A 52 -7.18 -1.99 -17.74
C GLU A 52 -6.24 -1.03 -17.00
N LYS A 53 -6.71 -0.37 -15.94
CA LYS A 53 -5.97 0.71 -15.25
C LYS A 53 -5.54 0.36 -13.83
N GLY A 54 -6.06 -0.75 -13.29
CA GLY A 54 -5.89 -1.12 -11.90
C GLY A 54 -6.76 -0.26 -10.96
N TYR A 55 -6.23 0.01 -9.77
CA TYR A 55 -6.95 0.77 -8.75
C TYR A 55 -6.91 2.27 -9.03
N LEU A 56 -8.08 2.85 -9.20
CA LEU A 56 -8.32 4.29 -9.26
C LEU A 56 -8.81 4.78 -7.90
N PHE A 57 -8.38 5.97 -7.50
CA PHE A 57 -8.66 6.52 -6.19
C PHE A 57 -9.27 7.92 -6.32
N TYR A 58 -10.19 8.25 -5.42
CA TYR A 58 -10.97 9.49 -5.50
C TYR A 58 -10.95 10.23 -4.17
N ASP A 59 -10.98 11.55 -4.24
CA ASP A 59 -11.14 12.40 -3.07
C ASP A 59 -12.61 12.47 -2.60
N ASN A 60 -12.88 13.27 -1.56
CA ASN A 60 -14.21 13.41 -0.99
C ASN A 60 -15.21 14.17 -1.88
N THR A 61 -14.75 14.78 -2.97
CA THR A 61 -15.60 15.44 -3.98
C THR A 61 -15.90 14.52 -5.16
N GLY A 62 -15.35 13.30 -5.16
CA GLY A 62 -15.46 12.36 -6.28
C GLY A 62 -14.47 12.64 -7.41
N LYS A 63 -13.47 13.51 -7.19
CA LYS A 63 -12.42 13.76 -8.18
C LYS A 63 -11.35 12.68 -8.06
N GLU A 64 -10.95 12.11 -9.20
CA GLU A 64 -9.82 11.17 -9.26
C GLU A 64 -8.54 11.86 -8.79
N ILE A 65 -7.78 11.19 -7.93
CA ILE A 65 -6.49 11.68 -7.47
C ILE A 65 -5.41 11.31 -8.49
N ASP A 66 -4.54 12.26 -8.80
CA ASP A 66 -3.46 12.13 -9.77
C ASP A 66 -2.09 11.83 -9.13
N TYR A 67 -2.02 11.89 -7.80
CA TYR A 67 -0.80 11.60 -7.05
C TYR A 67 -0.69 10.13 -6.69
N GLU A 68 0.54 9.63 -6.74
CA GLU A 68 0.87 8.25 -6.43
C GLU A 68 0.68 7.93 -4.95
N ILE A 69 0.00 6.83 -4.66
CA ILE A 69 -0.12 6.29 -3.30
C ILE A 69 1.16 5.52 -2.97
N PRO A 70 1.85 5.84 -1.85
CA PRO A 70 3.14 5.25 -1.54
C PRO A 70 3.13 3.73 -1.43
N CYS A 71 2.07 3.11 -0.92
CA CYS A 71 1.91 1.66 -0.99
C CYS A 71 0.42 1.30 -0.83
N VAL A 72 -0.04 0.40 -1.69
CA VAL A 72 -1.40 -0.15 -1.73
C VAL A 72 -1.32 -1.62 -1.38
N ILE A 73 -2.13 -2.06 -0.41
CA ILE A 73 -2.19 -3.44 0.06
C ILE A 73 -3.63 -3.92 -0.09
N PRO A 74 -3.96 -4.56 -1.22
CA PRO A 74 -5.23 -5.24 -1.45
C PRO A 74 -5.46 -6.37 -0.43
N GLU A 75 -6.73 -6.75 -0.21
CA GLU A 75 -7.08 -7.76 0.79
C GLU A 75 -6.41 -9.10 0.52
N LYS A 76 -6.30 -9.48 -0.76
CA LYS A 76 -5.64 -10.72 -1.20
C LYS A 76 -4.18 -10.86 -0.78
N LEU A 77 -3.50 -9.75 -0.44
CA LEU A 77 -2.12 -9.78 0.03
C LEU A 77 -2.01 -9.90 1.56
N LEU A 78 -3.14 -9.87 2.27
CA LEU A 78 -3.18 -10.12 3.71
C LEU A 78 -3.35 -11.63 3.95
N VAL A 79 -2.30 -12.26 4.46
CA VAL A 79 -2.25 -13.71 4.72
C VAL A 79 -1.88 -13.91 6.19
N ASP A 80 -2.79 -14.53 6.96
CA ASP A 80 -2.62 -14.83 8.39
C ASP A 80 -2.16 -13.63 9.24
N GLY A 81 -2.72 -12.45 8.97
CA GLY A 81 -2.40 -11.21 9.68
C GLY A 81 -1.04 -10.57 9.29
N LYS A 82 -0.38 -11.11 8.26
CA LYS A 82 0.83 -10.57 7.63
C LYS A 82 0.55 -10.17 6.19
N ILE A 83 1.54 -9.56 5.55
CA ILE A 83 1.46 -9.06 4.19
C ILE A 83 2.41 -9.86 3.30
N ALA A 84 1.88 -10.49 2.25
CA ALA A 84 2.65 -11.16 1.21
C ALA A 84 3.37 -10.12 0.33
N LEU A 85 4.68 -10.28 0.15
CA LEU A 85 5.55 -9.28 -0.49
C LEU A 85 5.58 -9.34 -2.02
N GLU A 86 5.13 -10.44 -2.65
CA GLU A 86 5.38 -10.74 -4.06
C GLU A 86 4.86 -9.68 -5.05
N GLN A 87 3.83 -8.92 -4.65
CA GLN A 87 3.19 -7.89 -5.48
C GLN A 87 3.20 -6.51 -4.82
N ILE A 88 3.92 -6.37 -3.70
CA ILE A 88 4.00 -5.09 -3.00
C ILE A 88 4.90 -4.15 -3.78
N GLN A 89 4.37 -2.96 -4.01
CA GLN A 89 5.11 -1.84 -4.56
C GLN A 89 5.18 -0.72 -3.53
N VAL A 90 6.34 -0.06 -3.49
CA VAL A 90 6.55 1.14 -2.69
C VAL A 90 6.92 2.28 -3.64
N ASN A 91 6.05 3.28 -3.70
CA ASN A 91 6.15 4.43 -4.61
C ASN A 91 6.36 3.96 -6.06
N GLY A 92 5.50 3.03 -6.48
CA GLY A 92 5.45 2.49 -7.85
C GLY A 92 6.57 1.51 -8.18
N GLN A 93 7.47 1.25 -7.24
CA GLN A 93 8.62 0.38 -7.45
C GLN A 93 8.42 -0.94 -6.73
N ILE A 94 8.66 -2.05 -7.44
CA ILE A 94 8.74 -3.39 -6.85
C ILE A 94 9.89 -3.40 -5.83
N LEU A 95 9.72 -4.18 -4.76
CA LEU A 95 10.75 -4.35 -3.75
C LEU A 95 12.04 -4.91 -4.34
N SER A 96 13.14 -4.21 -4.10
CA SER A 96 14.48 -4.66 -4.46
C SER A 96 14.99 -5.73 -3.49
N LYS A 97 16.07 -6.41 -3.87
CA LYS A 97 16.74 -7.37 -2.96
C LYS A 97 17.19 -6.72 -1.65
N GLU A 98 17.59 -5.45 -1.68
CA GLU A 98 17.98 -4.69 -0.48
C GLU A 98 16.78 -4.40 0.42
N ASP A 99 15.62 -4.10 -0.17
CA ASP A 99 14.38 -3.90 0.59
C ASP A 99 13.95 -5.20 1.28
N LEU A 100 14.03 -6.33 0.57
CA LEU A 100 13.72 -7.66 1.12
C LEU A 100 14.69 -8.04 2.24
N ALA A 101 16.00 -7.80 2.05
CA ALA A 101 17.00 -8.03 3.10
C ALA A 101 16.71 -7.18 4.34
N TYR A 102 16.43 -5.89 4.15
CA TYR A 102 16.08 -4.98 5.25
C TYR A 102 14.83 -5.43 6.02
N LEU A 103 13.82 -5.95 5.32
CA LEU A 103 12.59 -6.45 5.94
C LEU A 103 12.81 -7.74 6.76
N ARG A 104 13.81 -8.56 6.43
CA ARG A 104 14.14 -9.78 7.19
C ARG A 104 14.82 -9.47 8.53
N ASP A 105 15.43 -8.29 8.64
CA ASP A 105 16.13 -7.83 9.85
C ASP A 105 15.21 -7.11 10.85
N LEU A 106 13.92 -6.96 10.52
CA LEU A 106 12.88 -6.30 11.34
C LEU A 106 11.90 -7.29 11.97
#